data_AF-A0A4Y4CVC8-F1
#
_entry.id   AF-A0A4Y4CVC8-F1
#
_cell.length_a   1.000
_cell.length_b   1.000
_cell.length_c   1.000
_cell.angle_alpha   90.00
_cell.angle_beta   90.00
_cell.angle_gamma   90.00
#
_symmetry.space_group_name_H-M   'P 1'
#
loop_
_entity.id
_entity.type
_entity.pdbx_description
1 polymer ?
#
loop_
_entity_poly.entity_id
_entity_poly.type
_entity_poly.pdbx_seq_one_letter_code
_entity_poly.pdbx_strand_id
1 'polypeptide(L)'
;MLTTGLATVALGVLALAPRLPRLARRYDAAALAPIDGTPAEAADSPLRHRLDAWVAKGAGHGATLLPWSRPAVPTPLAIAFTPASHARAVHHFGYRLAGYHQLTRRSRVGGIIYRLGVQLRPLAWFLPRRADEPWDDAWLARADEARLDALSRWLPRRPTLIVLEGEAADSAGRVAQALAHAAQHGDQPVRLLVLGKRPADTPSGVPLTPL
;
A
#
# COMPACT_ATOMS: atom_id res chain seq x y z
N MET A 1 29.65 -22.30 -25.52
CA MET A 1 28.32 -22.39 -24.86
C MET A 1 28.38 -22.06 -23.37
N LEU A 2 29.42 -22.46 -22.63
CA LEU A 2 29.61 -22.06 -21.22
C LEU A 2 29.82 -20.55 -21.01
N THR A 3 30.59 -19.89 -21.90
CA THR A 3 30.89 -18.45 -21.82
C THR A 3 29.67 -17.58 -22.08
N THR A 4 28.81 -17.97 -23.03
CA THR A 4 27.53 -17.31 -23.32
C THR A 4 26.56 -17.44 -22.15
N GLY A 5 26.46 -18.63 -21.54
CA GLY A 5 25.62 -18.86 -20.36
C GLY A 5 26.04 -18.02 -19.14
N LEU A 6 27.34 -17.93 -18.87
CA LEU A 6 27.89 -17.10 -17.79
C LEU A 6 27.64 -15.60 -18.00
N ALA A 7 27.80 -15.11 -19.24
CA ALA A 7 27.54 -13.71 -19.56
C ALA A 7 26.06 -13.34 -19.39
N THR A 8 25.13 -14.21 -19.80
CA THR A 8 23.70 -13.99 -19.62
C THR A 8 23.31 -13.98 -18.14
N VAL A 9 23.86 -14.89 -17.33
CA VAL A 9 23.62 -14.93 -15.88
C VAL A 9 24.16 -13.66 -15.20
N ALA A 10 25.38 -13.23 -15.56
CA ALA A 10 25.97 -12.01 -15.01
C ALA A 10 25.14 -10.76 -15.35
N LEU A 11 24.68 -10.63 -16.59
CA LEU A 11 23.80 -9.54 -17.03
C LEU A 11 22.45 -9.56 -16.29
N GLY A 12 21.87 -10.75 -16.08
CA GLY A 12 20.64 -10.90 -15.31
C GLY A 12 20.81 -10.45 -13.85
N VAL A 13 21.91 -10.85 -13.19
CA VAL A 13 22.22 -10.45 -11.82
C VAL A 13 22.45 -8.93 -11.71
N LEU A 14 23.20 -8.35 -12.67
CA LEU A 14 23.43 -6.91 -12.75
C LEU A 14 22.12 -6.12 -12.92
N ALA A 15 21.19 -6.62 -13.75
CA ALA A 15 19.89 -5.99 -13.94
C ALA A 15 19.01 -6.07 -12.67
N LEU A 16 19.13 -7.13 -11.87
CA LEU A 16 18.34 -7.32 -10.65
C LEU A 16 18.91 -6.59 -9.43
N ALA A 17 20.24 -6.37 -9.38
CA ALA A 17 20.93 -5.80 -8.22
C ALA A 17 20.30 -4.51 -7.66
N PRO A 18 19.87 -3.52 -8.49
CA PRO A 18 19.23 -2.31 -7.99
C PRO A 18 17.89 -2.54 -7.28
N ARG A 19 17.25 -3.70 -7.49
CA ARG A 19 15.94 -4.05 -6.93
C ARG A 19 16.03 -4.96 -5.70
N LEU A 20 17.16 -5.63 -5.48
CA LEU A 20 17.37 -6.52 -4.33
C LEU A 20 17.09 -5.85 -2.96
N PRO A 21 17.49 -4.59 -2.70
CA PRO A 21 17.17 -3.94 -1.43
C PRO A 21 15.65 -3.84 -1.17
N ARG A 22 14.83 -3.80 -2.21
CA ARG A 22 13.36 -3.75 -2.08
C ARG A 22 12.78 -5.07 -1.57
N LEU A 23 13.45 -6.20 -1.83
CA LEU A 23 13.05 -7.51 -1.28
C LEU A 23 13.34 -7.62 0.22
N ALA A 24 14.33 -6.88 0.71
CA ALA A 24 14.69 -6.83 2.12
C ALA A 24 13.73 -5.95 2.94
N ARG A 25 12.97 -5.04 2.31
CA ARG A 25 12.00 -4.19 3.00
C ARG A 25 10.92 -5.06 3.67
N ARG A 26 10.81 -4.90 4.99
CA ARG A 26 9.79 -5.57 5.82
C ARG A 26 8.64 -4.62 6.10
N TYR A 27 7.55 -5.20 6.58
CA TYR A 27 6.47 -4.42 7.17
C TYR A 27 6.99 -3.76 8.44
N ASP A 28 6.75 -2.47 8.60
CA ASP A 28 7.20 -1.70 9.75
C ASP A 28 6.07 -1.65 10.79
N ALA A 29 6.18 -2.52 11.79
CA ALA A 29 5.19 -2.63 12.86
C ALA A 29 5.24 -1.48 13.88
N ALA A 30 6.29 -0.65 13.86
CA ALA A 30 6.35 0.55 14.69
C ALA A 30 5.52 1.68 14.06
N ALA A 31 5.56 1.79 12.73
CA ALA A 31 4.77 2.79 11.98
C ALA A 31 3.32 2.35 11.74
N LEU A 32 3.10 1.08 11.41
CA LEU A 32 1.82 0.55 10.94
C LEU A 32 1.32 -0.61 11.80
N ALA A 33 0.00 -0.76 11.90
CA ALA A 33 -0.63 -1.93 12.50
C ALA A 33 -1.56 -2.57 11.46
N PRO A 34 -1.41 -3.85 11.11
CA PRO A 34 -2.23 -4.50 10.09
C PRO A 34 -3.70 -4.56 10.53
N ILE A 35 -4.61 -4.71 9.57
CA ILE A 35 -6.02 -4.96 9.84
C ILE A 35 -6.15 -6.32 10.51
N ASP A 36 -6.63 -6.31 11.75
CA ASP A 36 -6.86 -7.52 12.52
C ASP A 36 -8.21 -8.17 12.21
N GLY A 37 -8.23 -9.51 12.29
CA GLY A 37 -9.44 -10.32 12.18
C GLY A 37 -9.89 -10.60 10.74
N THR A 38 -10.83 -11.55 10.62
CA THR A 38 -11.51 -11.80 9.34
C THR A 38 -12.83 -11.03 9.34
N PRO A 39 -13.02 -10.06 8.43
CA PRO A 39 -14.28 -9.34 8.35
C PRO A 39 -15.40 -10.30 7.97
N ALA A 40 -16.58 -10.09 8.57
CA ALA A 40 -17.79 -10.69 8.06
C ALA A 40 -18.06 -10.18 6.64
N GLU A 41 -18.56 -11.05 5.77
CA GLU A 41 -18.84 -10.73 4.37
C GLU A 41 -19.74 -9.49 4.31
N ALA A 42 -19.33 -8.52 3.52
CA ALA A 42 -20.10 -7.30 3.27
C ALA A 42 -20.66 -7.40 1.86
N ALA A 43 -21.98 -7.18 1.73
CA ALA A 43 -22.62 -7.08 0.43
C ALA A 43 -21.94 -6.00 -0.42
N ASP A 44 -21.95 -6.21 -1.73
CA ASP A 44 -21.44 -5.21 -2.67
C ASP A 44 -22.23 -3.92 -2.51
N SER A 45 -21.50 -2.87 -2.18
CA SER A 45 -22.06 -1.56 -1.87
C SER A 45 -21.50 -0.51 -2.84
N PRO A 46 -22.26 0.55 -3.14
CA PRO A 46 -21.77 1.70 -3.92
C PRO A 46 -20.46 2.28 -3.36
N LEU A 47 -20.27 2.21 -2.04
CA LEU A 47 -19.05 2.60 -1.35
C LEU A 47 -17.84 1.79 -1.84
N ARG A 48 -17.98 0.48 -2.03
CA ARG A 48 -16.89 -0.39 -2.50
C ARG A 48 -16.36 0.07 -3.87
N HIS A 49 -17.25 0.39 -4.81
CA HIS A 49 -16.84 0.88 -6.12
C HIS A 49 -16.13 2.25 -6.05
N ARG A 50 -16.59 3.14 -5.15
CA ARG A 50 -15.92 4.42 -4.91
C ARG A 50 -14.52 4.22 -4.30
N LEU A 51 -14.38 3.29 -3.36
CA LEU A 51 -13.10 2.91 -2.75
C LEU A 51 -12.13 2.34 -3.80
N ASP A 52 -12.58 1.38 -4.63
CA ASP A 52 -11.79 0.81 -5.72
C ASP A 52 -11.27 1.89 -6.67
N ALA A 53 -12.16 2.79 -7.12
CA ALA A 53 -11.81 3.88 -8.02
C ALA A 53 -10.83 4.88 -7.36
N TRP A 54 -11.05 5.25 -6.11
CA TRP A 54 -10.20 6.19 -5.38
C TRP A 54 -8.80 5.62 -5.10
N VAL A 55 -8.71 4.37 -4.66
CA VAL A 55 -7.42 3.70 -4.42
C VAL A 55 -6.58 3.65 -5.70
N ALA A 56 -7.20 3.28 -6.82
CA ALA A 56 -6.52 3.19 -8.11
C ALA A 56 -6.13 4.57 -8.71
N LYS A 57 -6.91 5.62 -8.43
CA LYS A 57 -6.68 6.96 -8.99
C LYS A 57 -5.30 7.48 -8.61
N GLY A 58 -4.49 7.82 -9.61
CA GLY A 58 -3.14 8.37 -9.41
C GLY A 58 -2.13 7.39 -8.79
N ALA A 59 -2.43 6.09 -8.73
CA ALA A 59 -1.52 5.07 -8.19
C ALA A 59 -0.32 4.81 -9.11
N GLY A 60 -0.42 5.19 -10.39
CA GLY A 60 0.59 4.92 -11.41
C GLY A 60 0.60 3.46 -11.88
N HIS A 61 1.35 3.21 -12.96
CA HIS A 61 1.44 1.87 -13.57
C HIS A 61 2.47 0.96 -12.89
N GLY A 62 3.33 1.47 -12.01
CA GLY A 62 4.33 0.70 -11.27
C GLY A 62 5.50 0.12 -12.09
N ALA A 63 5.36 0.06 -13.42
CA ALA A 63 6.39 -0.40 -14.33
C ALA A 63 7.50 0.65 -14.52
N THR A 64 8.69 0.24 -14.90
CA THR A 64 9.78 1.11 -15.35
C THR A 64 10.50 0.50 -16.54
N LEU A 65 11.07 1.32 -17.41
CA LEU A 65 11.92 0.83 -18.50
C LEU A 65 13.22 0.23 -17.96
N LEU A 66 13.90 0.96 -17.08
CA LEU A 66 15.19 0.58 -16.50
C LEU A 66 15.01 0.05 -15.07
N PRO A 67 15.83 -0.92 -14.62
CA PRO A 67 15.69 -1.51 -13.30
C PRO A 67 16.07 -0.54 -12.16
N TRP A 68 16.93 0.45 -12.40
CA TRP A 68 17.31 1.46 -11.40
C TRP A 68 16.32 2.64 -11.32
N SER A 69 15.40 2.78 -12.28
CA SER A 69 14.41 3.87 -12.27
C SER A 69 13.36 3.67 -11.17
N ARG A 70 12.79 4.78 -10.71
CA ARG A 70 11.61 4.79 -9.83
C ARG A 70 10.33 4.87 -10.68
N PRO A 71 9.29 4.07 -10.39
CA PRO A 71 8.00 4.19 -11.07
C PRO A 71 7.38 5.56 -10.78
N ALA A 72 6.71 6.12 -11.79
CA ALA A 72 5.93 7.34 -11.61
C ALA A 72 4.68 7.04 -10.78
N VAL A 73 4.46 7.83 -9.72
CA VAL A 73 3.26 7.79 -8.89
C VAL A 73 2.63 9.19 -8.95
N PRO A 74 1.67 9.45 -9.86
CA PRO A 74 1.11 10.79 -10.05
C PRO A 74 0.48 11.37 -8.79
N THR A 75 -0.05 10.51 -7.91
CA THR A 75 -0.60 10.91 -6.62
C THR A 75 -0.01 10.02 -5.52
N PRO A 76 1.19 10.39 -5.00
CA PRO A 76 1.89 9.60 -3.99
C PRO A 76 1.09 9.46 -2.70
N LEU A 77 0.42 10.52 -2.27
CA LEU A 77 -0.51 10.52 -1.13
C LEU A 77 -1.87 11.05 -1.58
N ALA A 78 -2.93 10.33 -1.26
CA ALA A 78 -4.30 10.80 -1.40
C ALA A 78 -5.07 10.52 -0.11
N ILE A 79 -5.94 11.46 0.27
CA ILE A 79 -6.76 11.38 1.46
C ILE A 79 -8.23 11.23 1.04
N ALA A 80 -8.94 10.37 1.73
CA ALA A 80 -10.38 10.30 1.65
C ALA A 80 -11.00 10.25 3.04
N PHE A 81 -12.29 10.56 3.12
CA PHE A 81 -13.06 10.41 4.36
C PHE A 81 -14.44 9.83 4.06
N THR A 82 -14.95 9.02 4.97
CA THR A 82 -16.28 8.43 4.89
C THR A 82 -16.88 8.30 6.31
N PRO A 83 -18.21 8.29 6.49
CA PRO A 83 -18.81 8.13 7.82
C PRO A 83 -18.29 6.91 8.60
N ALA A 84 -18.16 7.04 9.92
CA ALA A 84 -17.71 5.95 10.79
C ALA A 84 -18.64 4.71 10.73
N SER A 85 -19.91 4.88 10.39
CA SER A 85 -20.85 3.77 10.14
C SER A 85 -20.39 2.82 9.04
N HIS A 86 -19.49 3.25 8.14
CA HIS A 86 -18.92 2.42 7.09
C HIS A 86 -17.70 1.59 7.51
N ALA A 87 -17.28 1.63 8.78
CA ALA A 87 -16.09 0.93 9.27
C ALA A 87 -16.04 -0.54 8.85
N ARG A 88 -17.16 -1.28 8.98
CA ARG A 88 -17.23 -2.69 8.57
C ARG A 88 -17.00 -2.92 7.07
N ALA A 89 -17.56 -2.04 6.23
CA ALA A 89 -17.38 -2.13 4.77
C ALA A 89 -15.94 -1.79 4.37
N VAL A 90 -15.33 -0.80 5.03
CA VAL A 90 -13.93 -0.41 4.84
C VAL A 90 -12.98 -1.51 5.32
N HIS A 91 -13.26 -2.15 6.44
CA HIS A 91 -12.49 -3.29 6.95
C HIS A 91 -12.52 -4.46 5.95
N HIS A 92 -13.70 -4.83 5.47
CA HIS A 92 -13.86 -5.85 4.43
C HIS A 92 -13.12 -5.47 3.13
N PHE A 93 -13.20 -4.20 2.70
CA PHE A 93 -12.46 -3.70 1.54
C PHE A 93 -10.95 -3.81 1.73
N GLY A 94 -10.40 -3.32 2.85
CA GLY A 94 -8.97 -3.38 3.18
C GLY A 94 -8.46 -4.82 3.23
N TYR A 95 -9.21 -5.73 3.86
CA TYR A 95 -8.90 -7.16 3.91
C TYR A 95 -8.81 -7.79 2.51
N ARG A 96 -9.71 -7.39 1.60
CA ARG A 96 -9.69 -7.87 0.22
C ARG A 96 -8.54 -7.26 -0.58
N LEU A 97 -8.31 -5.97 -0.42
CA LEU A 97 -7.23 -5.23 -1.08
C LEU A 97 -5.85 -5.76 -0.67
N ALA A 98 -5.68 -6.16 0.60
CA ALA A 98 -4.47 -6.78 1.10
C ALA A 98 -4.25 -8.23 0.60
N GLY A 99 -5.25 -8.81 -0.07
CA GLY A 99 -5.17 -10.15 -0.62
C GLY A 99 -5.29 -11.27 0.43
N TYR A 100 -5.68 -10.97 1.68
CA TYR A 100 -5.84 -12.00 2.72
C TYR A 100 -6.82 -13.10 2.32
N HIS A 101 -7.88 -12.74 1.59
CA HIS A 101 -8.85 -13.68 1.01
C HIS A 101 -8.25 -14.71 0.02
N GLN A 102 -7.10 -14.42 -0.58
CA GLN A 102 -6.42 -15.37 -1.47
C GLN A 102 -5.71 -16.48 -0.69
N LEU A 103 -5.30 -16.22 0.55
CA LEU A 103 -4.65 -17.22 1.40
C LEU A 103 -5.66 -18.23 1.94
N THR A 104 -6.88 -17.79 2.26
CA THR A 104 -7.95 -18.66 2.76
C THR A 104 -8.56 -19.54 1.67
N ARG A 105 -8.59 -19.07 0.41
CA ARG A 105 -9.17 -19.81 -0.73
C ARG A 105 -8.20 -20.80 -1.39
N ARG A 106 -6.89 -20.71 -1.13
CA ARG A 106 -5.87 -21.54 -1.79
C ARG A 106 -5.43 -22.71 -0.90
N SER A 107 -4.97 -23.78 -1.54
CA SER A 107 -4.25 -24.85 -0.84
C SER A 107 -2.98 -24.31 -0.17
N ARG A 108 -2.43 -25.06 0.81
CA ARG A 108 -1.20 -24.66 1.53
C ARG A 108 -0.05 -24.32 0.57
N VAL A 109 0.13 -25.14 -0.48
CA VAL A 109 1.14 -24.91 -1.54
C VAL A 109 0.79 -23.68 -2.38
N GLY A 110 -0.48 -23.53 -2.77
CA GLY A 110 -0.94 -22.35 -3.51
C GLY A 110 -0.73 -21.04 -2.74
N GLY A 111 -0.88 -21.06 -1.42
CA GLY A 111 -0.58 -19.93 -0.53
C GLY A 111 0.91 -19.61 -0.44
N ILE A 112 1.80 -20.61 -0.47
CA ILE A 112 3.26 -20.38 -0.52
C ILE A 112 3.65 -19.75 -1.85
N ILE A 113 3.18 -20.30 -2.98
CA ILE A 113 3.44 -19.74 -4.33
C ILE A 113 2.95 -18.30 -4.43
N TYR A 114 1.75 -18.03 -3.90
CA TYR A 114 1.20 -16.67 -3.84
C TYR A 114 2.12 -15.72 -3.07
N ARG A 115 2.56 -16.10 -1.85
CA ARG A 115 3.46 -15.28 -1.02
C ARG A 115 4.80 -15.02 -1.71
N LEU A 116 5.38 -16.04 -2.34
CA LEU A 116 6.62 -15.89 -3.11
C LEU A 116 6.45 -14.94 -4.29
N GLY A 117 5.39 -15.10 -5.10
CA GLY A 117 5.12 -14.20 -6.22
C GLY A 117 4.94 -12.74 -5.78
N VAL A 118 4.24 -12.55 -4.66
CA VAL A 118 4.00 -11.24 -4.04
C VAL A 118 5.31 -10.65 -3.47
N GLN A 119 6.22 -11.47 -2.94
CA GLN A 119 7.53 -11.01 -2.46
C GLN A 119 8.50 -10.69 -3.59
N LEU A 120 8.51 -11.48 -4.67
CA LEU A 120 9.41 -11.32 -5.81
C LEU A 120 8.98 -10.22 -6.79
N ARG A 121 7.78 -9.66 -6.62
CA ARG A 121 7.21 -8.62 -7.48
C ARG A 121 8.14 -7.45 -7.82
N PRO A 122 8.96 -6.90 -6.90
CA PRO A 122 9.90 -5.83 -7.22
C PRO A 122 10.92 -6.15 -8.32
N LEU A 123 11.18 -7.45 -8.56
CA LEU A 123 12.07 -7.94 -9.62
C LEU A 123 11.42 -7.94 -11.01
N ALA A 124 10.09 -7.88 -11.07
CA ALA A 124 9.33 -7.77 -12.31
C ALA A 124 9.06 -6.30 -12.66
N TRP A 125 10.10 -5.45 -12.64
CA TRP A 125 9.96 -3.99 -12.74
C TRP A 125 9.34 -3.51 -14.04
N PHE A 126 9.46 -4.27 -15.12
CA PHE A 126 8.94 -3.93 -16.44
C PHE A 126 7.45 -4.29 -16.61
N LEU A 127 6.87 -5.08 -15.69
CA LEU A 127 5.48 -5.49 -15.76
C LEU A 127 4.58 -4.48 -15.04
N PRO A 128 3.49 -4.00 -15.68
CA PRO A 128 2.57 -3.05 -15.06
C PRO A 128 1.88 -3.67 -13.83
N ARG A 129 1.47 -2.81 -12.88
CA ARG A 129 0.70 -3.19 -11.70
C ARG A 129 -0.59 -3.88 -12.13
N ARG A 130 -0.89 -5.03 -11.52
CA ARG A 130 -2.16 -5.72 -11.77
C ARG A 130 -3.25 -5.13 -10.89
N ALA A 131 -4.49 -5.18 -11.36
CA ALA A 131 -5.64 -4.70 -10.59
C ALA A 131 -5.86 -5.53 -9.30
N ASP A 132 -5.44 -6.79 -9.30
CA ASP A 132 -5.53 -7.72 -8.16
C ASP A 132 -4.25 -7.80 -7.32
N GLU A 133 -3.26 -6.93 -7.60
CA GLU A 133 -2.01 -6.91 -6.85
C GLU A 133 -2.27 -6.46 -5.40
N PRO A 134 -1.83 -7.22 -4.39
CA PRO A 134 -2.16 -6.91 -3.00
C PRO A 134 -1.46 -5.64 -2.54
N TRP A 135 -2.23 -4.80 -1.85
CA TRP A 135 -1.71 -3.64 -1.12
C TRP A 135 -1.24 -4.08 0.27
N ASP A 136 -0.42 -3.27 0.91
CA ASP A 136 -0.31 -3.30 2.37
C ASP A 136 -1.49 -2.55 2.97
N ASP A 137 -1.88 -2.97 4.15
CA ASP A 137 -2.94 -2.36 4.93
C ASP A 137 -2.45 -1.94 6.31
N ALA A 138 -3.09 -0.91 6.84
CA ALA A 138 -2.94 -0.52 8.22
C ALA A 138 -4.26 0.03 8.78
N TRP A 139 -4.56 -0.28 10.04
CA TRP A 139 -5.67 0.26 10.80
C TRP A 139 -5.15 0.95 12.06
N LEU A 140 -5.29 2.26 12.13
CA LEU A 140 -4.81 3.06 13.25
C LEU A 140 -6.00 3.63 14.01
N ALA A 141 -6.20 3.16 15.24
CA ALA A 141 -7.15 3.76 16.19
C ALA A 141 -6.51 4.91 16.99
N ARG A 142 -5.18 4.89 17.14
CA ARG A 142 -4.38 5.90 17.86
C ARG A 142 -3.10 6.22 17.07
N ALA A 143 -2.67 7.47 17.13
CA ALA A 143 -1.44 7.96 16.51
C ALA A 143 -0.63 8.75 17.55
N ASP A 144 0.03 8.02 18.45
CA ASP A 144 0.92 8.61 19.46
C ASP A 144 2.20 9.17 18.82
N GLU A 145 2.96 9.95 19.59
CA GLU A 145 4.19 10.60 19.09
C GLU A 145 5.21 9.58 18.57
N ALA A 146 5.33 8.42 19.21
CA ALA A 146 6.23 7.36 18.78
C ALA A 146 5.84 6.82 17.40
N ARG A 147 4.54 6.60 17.15
CA ARG A 147 4.05 6.15 15.84
C ARG A 147 4.15 7.23 14.78
N LEU A 148 3.88 8.49 15.13
CA LEU A 148 4.07 9.61 14.20
C LEU A 148 5.54 9.77 13.80
N ASP A 149 6.47 9.62 14.74
CA ASP A 149 7.91 9.62 14.46
C ASP A 149 8.31 8.43 13.57
N ALA A 150 7.79 7.23 13.83
CA ALA A 150 8.01 6.08 12.97
C ALA A 150 7.45 6.31 11.55
N LEU A 151 6.24 6.86 11.41
CA LEU A 151 5.64 7.23 10.12
C LEU A 151 6.47 8.28 9.37
N SER A 152 7.10 9.22 10.08
CA SER A 152 7.93 10.27 9.48
C SER A 152 9.17 9.77 8.76
N ARG A 153 9.65 8.57 9.13
CA ARG A 153 10.83 7.91 8.55
C ARG A 153 10.46 6.72 7.67
N TRP A 154 9.18 6.36 7.66
CA TRP A 154 8.68 5.19 6.96
C TRP A 154 8.68 5.38 5.44
N LEU A 155 9.01 4.30 4.73
CA LEU A 155 8.89 4.22 3.28
C LEU A 155 8.05 2.99 2.88
N PRO A 156 7.04 3.17 2.02
CA PRO A 156 6.20 2.06 1.60
C PRO A 156 7.03 1.03 0.82
N ARG A 157 6.88 -0.24 1.20
CA ARG A 157 7.40 -1.36 0.40
C ARG A 157 6.48 -1.73 -0.77
N ARG A 158 5.19 -1.41 -0.63
CA ARG A 158 4.07 -1.71 -1.56
C ARG A 158 3.07 -0.56 -1.54
N PRO A 159 2.15 -0.50 -2.52
CA PRO A 159 0.96 0.34 -2.40
C PRO A 159 0.31 0.10 -1.04
N THR A 160 0.00 1.15 -0.28
CA THR A 160 -0.45 1.01 1.12
C THR A 160 -1.76 1.77 1.35
N LEU A 161 -2.75 1.11 1.95
CA LEU A 161 -3.97 1.71 2.49
C LEU A 161 -3.84 1.83 4.00
N ILE A 162 -3.95 3.05 4.52
CA ILE A 162 -3.95 3.35 5.96
C ILE A 162 -5.34 3.87 6.31
N VAL A 163 -6.04 3.17 7.20
CA VAL A 163 -7.35 3.56 7.73
C VAL A 163 -7.15 4.19 9.10
N LEU A 164 -7.72 5.37 9.30
CA LEU A 164 -7.73 6.08 10.58
C LEU A 164 -9.12 6.02 11.18
N GLU A 165 -9.19 5.68 12.46
CA GLU A 165 -10.42 5.63 13.26
C GLU A 165 -10.18 6.28 14.62
N GLY A 166 -11.26 6.74 15.27
CA GLY A 166 -11.19 7.29 16.64
C GLY A 166 -10.20 8.45 16.76
N GLU A 167 -9.33 8.40 17.76
CA GLU A 167 -8.35 9.45 18.04
C GLU A 167 -7.39 9.71 16.87
N ALA A 168 -7.06 8.67 16.10
CA ALA A 168 -6.21 8.83 14.92
C ALA A 168 -6.94 9.57 13.79
N ALA A 169 -8.25 9.36 13.64
CA ALA A 169 -9.07 10.09 12.66
C ALA A 169 -9.15 11.58 12.99
N ASP A 170 -9.27 11.92 14.27
CA ASP A 170 -9.22 13.31 14.74
C ASP A 170 -7.83 13.95 14.51
N SER A 171 -6.77 13.13 14.50
CA SER A 171 -5.39 13.54 14.24
C SER A 171 -4.95 13.38 12.78
N ALA A 172 -5.88 13.23 11.83
CA ALA A 172 -5.58 12.90 10.44
C ALA A 172 -4.58 13.86 9.75
N GLY A 173 -4.61 15.15 10.08
CA GLY A 173 -3.65 16.13 9.57
C GLY A 173 -2.22 15.85 9.99
N ARG A 174 -2.01 15.49 11.27
CA ARG A 174 -0.69 15.12 11.82
C ARG A 174 -0.18 13.84 11.17
N VAL A 175 -1.04 12.84 10.98
CA VAL A 175 -0.70 11.60 10.29
C VAL A 175 -0.33 11.87 8.82
N ALA A 176 -1.11 12.70 8.12
CA ALA A 176 -0.81 13.08 6.74
C ALA A 176 0.53 13.84 6.62
N GLN A 177 0.86 14.68 7.60
CA GLN A 177 2.16 15.37 7.67
C GLN A 177 3.30 14.39 7.92
N ALA A 178 3.14 13.42 8.83
CA ALA A 178 4.13 12.37 9.05
C ALA A 178 4.38 11.55 7.77
N LEU A 179 3.37 11.36 6.93
CA LEU A 179 3.51 10.67 5.64
C LEU A 179 4.20 11.50 4.54
N ALA A 180 4.61 12.75 4.80
CA ALA A 180 5.25 13.59 3.78
C ALA A 180 6.55 12.99 3.24
N HIS A 181 7.36 12.36 4.10
CA HIS A 181 8.59 11.70 3.66
C HIS A 181 8.29 10.57 2.66
N ALA A 182 7.32 9.71 2.98
CA ALA A 182 6.84 8.65 2.11
C ALA A 182 6.29 9.19 0.77
N ALA A 183 5.54 10.29 0.80
CA ALA A 183 4.97 10.90 -0.41
C ALA A 183 6.05 11.48 -1.34
N GLN A 184 7.13 12.03 -0.79
CA GLN A 184 8.21 12.67 -1.56
C GLN A 184 9.26 11.66 -2.06
N HIS A 185 9.59 10.67 -1.25
CA HIS A 185 10.73 9.77 -1.50
C HIS A 185 10.31 8.33 -1.83
N GLY A 186 9.06 7.97 -1.54
CA GLY A 186 8.51 6.65 -1.80
C GLY A 186 8.27 6.39 -3.28
N ASP A 187 8.32 5.12 -3.64
CA ASP A 187 8.06 4.62 -4.98
C ASP A 187 6.70 3.92 -5.10
N GLN A 188 5.84 4.10 -4.09
CA GLN A 188 4.55 3.45 -3.99
C GLN A 188 3.49 4.45 -3.51
N PRO A 189 2.25 4.32 -4.00
CA PRO A 189 1.15 5.15 -3.53
C PRO A 189 0.74 4.79 -2.10
N VAL A 190 0.42 5.81 -1.33
CA VAL A 190 -0.17 5.75 0.01
C VAL A 190 -1.58 6.34 -0.07
N ARG A 191 -2.54 5.64 0.51
CA ARG A 191 -3.96 6.02 0.55
C ARG A 191 -4.38 6.12 2.00
N LEU A 192 -4.72 7.32 2.43
CA LEU A 192 -5.14 7.59 3.81
C LEU A 192 -6.66 7.74 3.84
N LEU A 193 -7.35 6.85 4.54
CA LEU A 193 -8.80 6.85 4.66
C LEU A 193 -9.21 7.20 6.09
N VAL A 194 -9.94 8.29 6.27
CA VAL A 194 -10.44 8.75 7.56
C VAL A 194 -11.87 8.25 7.77
N LEU A 195 -12.10 7.48 8.84
CA LEU A 195 -13.43 7.08 9.27
C LEU A 195 -14.00 8.14 10.21
N GLY A 196 -15.05 8.83 9.78
CA GLY A 196 -15.73 9.86 10.56
C GLY A 196 -15.87 11.16 9.78
N LYS A 197 -15.47 12.26 10.42
CA LYS A 197 -15.65 13.61 9.88
C LYS A 197 -14.60 13.93 8.83
N ARG A 198 -14.90 14.94 8.01
CA ARG A 198 -13.91 15.54 7.11
C ARG A 198 -12.72 16.04 7.96
N PRO A 199 -11.47 15.67 7.62
CA PRO A 199 -10.31 16.18 8.33
C PRO A 199 -10.23 17.70 8.17
N ALA A 200 -10.01 18.41 9.29
CA ALA A 200 -9.94 19.86 9.32
C ALA A 200 -8.68 20.38 8.63
N ASP A 201 -7.54 19.73 8.91
CA ASP A 201 -6.23 20.11 8.40
C ASP A 201 -5.67 19.01 7.50
N THR A 202 -5.49 19.31 6.21
CA THR A 202 -4.81 18.42 5.27
C THR A 202 -3.66 19.17 4.60
N PRO A 203 -2.49 18.55 4.38
CA PRO A 203 -1.38 19.21 3.73
C PRO A 203 -1.77 19.76 2.35
N SER A 204 -1.32 20.98 2.05
CA SER A 204 -1.59 21.64 0.77
C SER A 204 -1.16 20.77 -0.42
N GLY A 205 -2.00 20.70 -1.45
CA GLY A 205 -1.74 19.91 -2.66
C GLY A 205 -2.02 18.41 -2.54
N VAL A 206 -2.43 17.92 -1.37
CA VAL A 206 -2.89 16.53 -1.21
C VAL A 206 -4.38 16.44 -1.55
N PRO A 207 -4.80 15.58 -2.49
CA PRO A 207 -6.22 15.43 -2.83
C PRO A 207 -7.02 14.91 -1.63
N LEU A 208 -8.12 15.59 -1.31
CA LEU A 208 -9.10 15.19 -0.30
C LEU A 208 -10.42 14.83 -0.96
N THR A 209 -10.87 13.58 -0.83
CA THR A 209 -12.06 13.05 -1.51
C THR A 209 -13.13 12.57 -0.52
N PRO A 210 -14.40 13.01 -0.61
CA PRO A 210 -15.50 12.40 0.14
C PRO A 210 -15.86 11.02 -0.46
N LEU A 211 -16.05 10.01 0.39
CA LEU A 211 -16.39 8.62 0.04
C LEU A 211 -17.67 8.11 0.71
#